data_AF-A0A656GBC9-F1
#
_entry.id   AF-A0A656GBC9-F1
#
_cell.length_a   1.000
_cell.length_b   1.000
_cell.length_c   1.000
_cell.angle_alpha   90.00
_cell.angle_beta   90.00
_cell.angle_gamma   90.00
#
_symmetry.space_group_name_H-M   'P 1'
#
loop_
_entity.id
_entity.type
_entity.pdbx_description
1 polymer ?
#
loop_
_entity_poly.entity_id
_entity_poly.type
_entity_poly.pdbx_seq_one_letter_code
_entity_poly.pdbx_strand_id
1 'polypeptide(L)'
;MNESTTSDTEATRSAPPPAPLTSPVTSKPRSTRKRVVSSVIFAAVALVGVLVVLYAWQLPPFASPIESTENAQVKGQTTLIGPQLSGYVYEVPVQDFQFVKA
;
A
#
# COMPACT_ATOMS: atom_id res chain seq x y z
N MET A 1 -11.43 -38.73 76.00
CA MET A 1 -10.82 -37.78 76.95
C MET A 1 -10.42 -36.54 76.14
N ASN A 2 -11.17 -35.43 76.14
CA ASN A 2 -11.49 -34.55 77.28
C ASN A 2 -10.18 -33.90 77.76
N GLU A 3 -9.96 -32.59 77.72
CA GLU A 3 -10.77 -31.45 78.20
C GLU A 3 -10.14 -30.17 77.59
N SER A 4 -10.92 -29.23 77.03
CA SER A 4 -11.43 -28.01 77.71
C SER A 4 -10.37 -26.88 77.74
N THR A 5 -10.59 -25.77 77.01
CA THR A 5 -11.20 -24.53 77.58
C THR A 5 -10.11 -23.61 78.14
N THR A 6 -10.06 -22.29 77.99
CA THR A 6 -10.79 -21.21 77.31
C THR A 6 -10.04 -19.93 77.72
N SER A 7 -10.28 -18.85 76.96
CA SER A 7 -9.97 -17.44 77.26
C SER A 7 -8.55 -16.96 76.89
N ASP A 8 -8.47 -16.14 75.85
CA ASP A 8 -8.77 -14.74 76.11
C ASP A 8 -9.55 -14.09 74.96
N THR A 9 -10.56 -13.34 75.36
CA THR A 9 -11.34 -12.44 74.53
C THR A 9 -10.56 -11.13 74.44
N GLU A 10 -10.85 -10.33 73.41
CA GLU A 10 -10.58 -8.88 73.38
C GLU A 10 -9.28 -8.42 72.71
N ALA A 11 -9.36 -8.18 71.40
CA ALA A 11 -9.25 -6.82 70.89
C ALA A 11 -9.65 -6.79 69.41
N THR A 12 -10.78 -6.11 69.14
CA THR A 12 -10.98 -5.33 67.93
C THR A 12 -11.10 -6.11 66.62
N ARG A 13 -12.36 -6.49 66.31
CA ARG A 13 -12.84 -6.31 64.94
C ARG A 13 -12.65 -4.85 64.56
N SER A 14 -11.90 -4.56 63.50
CA SER A 14 -12.16 -3.50 62.52
C SER A 14 -10.90 -3.19 61.71
N ALA A 15 -10.72 -3.87 60.59
CA ALA A 15 -9.95 -3.33 59.49
C ALA A 15 -10.83 -3.44 58.23
N PRO A 16 -11.30 -2.31 57.66
CA PRO A 16 -12.13 -2.36 56.46
C PRO A 16 -11.29 -2.82 55.25
N PRO A 17 -11.92 -3.42 54.23
CA PRO A 17 -11.24 -3.83 52.99
C PRO A 17 -10.54 -2.63 52.33
N PRO A 18 -9.38 -2.83 51.66
CA PRO A 18 -8.70 -1.76 50.95
C PRO A 18 -9.66 -1.13 49.94
N ALA A 19 -9.87 0.18 50.07
CA ALA A 19 -10.79 0.94 49.23
C ALA A 19 -10.40 0.80 47.74
N PRO A 20 -11.37 0.74 46.82
CA PRO A 20 -11.09 0.77 45.39
C PRO A 20 -10.36 2.07 45.05
N LEU A 21 -9.31 1.99 44.24
CA LEU A 21 -8.65 3.15 43.65
C LEU A 21 -9.61 3.78 42.62
N THR A 22 -10.60 4.55 43.09
CA THR A 22 -11.40 5.42 42.25
C THR A 22 -10.57 6.63 41.88
N SER A 23 -9.68 6.47 40.90
CA SER A 23 -9.06 7.60 40.22
C SER A 23 -10.19 8.42 39.56
N PRO A 24 -10.41 9.69 39.92
CA PRO A 24 -11.34 10.51 39.17
C PRO A 24 -10.72 10.72 37.78
N VAL A 25 -11.23 10.00 36.78
CA VAL A 25 -10.95 10.32 35.37
C VAL A 25 -11.71 11.61 35.06
N THR A 26 -11.22 12.74 35.56
CA THR A 26 -11.69 14.06 35.15
C THR A 26 -11.11 14.35 33.77
N SER A 27 -11.70 13.71 32.75
CA SER A 27 -11.52 14.15 31.37
C SER A 27 -12.31 15.44 31.20
N LYS A 28 -11.66 16.59 31.44
CA LYS A 28 -12.26 17.90 31.13
C LYS A 28 -12.73 17.86 29.66
N PRO A 29 -14.02 18.11 29.36
CA PRO A 29 -14.53 17.93 28.01
C PRO A 29 -13.76 18.88 27.08
N ARG A 30 -12.93 18.28 26.22
CA ARG A 30 -12.17 19.03 25.21
C ARG A 30 -13.19 19.75 24.33
N SER A 31 -13.00 21.05 24.09
CA SER A 31 -14.01 21.83 23.36
C SER A 31 -14.32 21.17 22.02
N THR A 32 -15.61 21.10 21.66
CA THR A 32 -16.10 20.41 20.46
C THR A 32 -15.33 20.85 19.22
N ARG A 33 -15.00 22.15 19.12
CA ARG A 33 -14.18 22.72 18.04
C ARG A 33 -12.79 22.10 17.96
N LYS A 34 -12.10 21.89 19.09
CA LYS A 34 -10.76 21.26 19.11
C LYS A 34 -10.81 19.79 18.69
N ARG A 35 -11.89 19.08 19.02
CA ARG A 35 -12.12 17.69 18.61
C ARG A 35 -12.40 17.57 17.11
N VAL A 36 -13.24 18.46 16.57
CA VAL A 36 -13.52 18.53 15.13
C VAL A 36 -12.23 18.85 14.36
N VAL A 37 -11.47 19.86 14.79
CA VAL A 37 -10.21 20.22 14.15
C VAL A 37 -9.20 19.07 14.18
N SER A 38 -9.01 18.38 15.31
CA SER A 38 -8.09 17.24 15.33
C SER A 38 -8.56 16.08 14.46
N SER A 39 -9.88 15.84 14.40
CA SER A 39 -10.46 14.81 13.53
C SER A 39 -10.25 15.11 12.06
N VAL A 40 -10.43 16.37 11.65
CA VAL A 40 -10.20 16.81 10.26
C VAL A 40 -8.73 16.67 9.89
N ILE A 41 -7.82 17.08 10.78
CA ILE A 41 -6.37 16.92 10.56
C ILE A 41 -6.00 15.45 10.41
N PHE A 42 -6.50 14.58 11.30
CA PHE A 42 -6.24 13.15 11.21
C PHE A 42 -6.78 12.55 9.91
N ALA A 43 -8.02 12.90 9.53
CA ALA A 43 -8.62 12.43 8.28
C ALA A 43 -7.82 12.90 7.05
N ALA A 44 -7.32 14.14 7.06
CA ALA A 44 -6.48 14.65 5.98
C ALA A 44 -5.16 13.87 5.86
N VAL A 45 -4.49 13.60 6.97
CA VAL A 45 -3.26 12.79 6.99
C VAL A 45 -3.51 11.37 6.48
N ALA A 46 -4.62 10.74 6.91
CA ALA A 46 -5.01 9.41 6.44
C ALA A 46 -5.27 9.40 4.93
N LEU A 47 -6.00 10.41 4.42
CA LEU A 47 -6.29 10.54 2.99
C LEU A 47 -5.00 10.70 2.16
N VAL A 48 -4.06 11.53 2.63
CA VAL A 48 -2.76 11.69 1.97
C VAL A 48 -2.01 10.36 1.92
N GLY A 49 -1.99 9.61 3.02
CA GLY A 49 -1.38 8.27 3.04
C GLY A 49 -1.97 7.32 2.00
N VAL A 50 -3.30 7.28 1.89
CA VAL A 50 -4.00 6.47 0.87
C VAL A 50 -3.62 6.90 -0.55
N LEU A 51 -3.59 8.21 -0.81
CA LEU A 51 -3.20 8.74 -2.12
C LEU A 51 -1.75 8.41 -2.48
N VAL A 52 -0.82 8.45 -1.52
CA VAL A 52 0.59 8.07 -1.73
C VAL A 52 0.71 6.59 -2.10
N VAL A 53 -0.02 5.70 -1.43
CA VAL A 53 0.00 4.27 -1.75
C VAL A 53 -0.56 4.02 -3.16
N LEU A 54 -1.71 4.62 -3.49
CA LEU A 54 -2.31 4.52 -4.83
C LEU A 54 -1.36 5.01 -5.92
N TYR A 55 -0.67 6.12 -5.67
CA TYR A 55 0.31 6.69 -6.60
C TYR A 55 1.54 5.79 -6.76
N ALA A 56 2.12 5.32 -5.66
CA ALA A 56 3.30 4.47 -5.69
C ALA A 56 3.05 3.16 -6.44
N TRP A 57 1.83 2.63 -6.38
CA TRP A 57 1.42 1.40 -7.06
C TRP A 57 0.75 1.65 -8.42
N GLN A 58 0.72 2.90 -8.90
CA GLN A 58 0.05 3.31 -10.15
C GLN A 58 -1.36 2.71 -10.30
N LEU A 59 -2.10 2.61 -9.20
CA LEU A 59 -3.47 2.12 -9.22
C LEU A 59 -4.40 3.19 -9.84
N PRO A 60 -5.55 2.81 -10.43
CA PRO A 60 -6.55 3.78 -10.88
C PRO A 60 -6.94 4.62 -9.64
N PRO A 61 -6.68 5.94 -9.54
CA PRO A 61 -6.70 7.05 -10.52
C PRO A 61 -5.35 7.61 -11.03
N PHE A 62 -4.20 7.02 -10.68
CA PHE A 62 -2.85 7.48 -11.08
C PHE A 62 -2.19 6.61 -12.16
N ALA A 63 -2.89 5.60 -12.68
CA ALA A 63 -2.46 4.80 -13.81
C ALA A 63 -2.42 5.65 -15.10
N SER A 64 -1.33 5.59 -15.86
CA SER A 64 -1.23 6.19 -17.19
C SER A 64 -1.71 5.19 -18.26
N PRO A 65 -2.51 5.61 -19.26
CA PRO A 65 -2.86 4.76 -20.40
C PRO A 65 -1.74 4.67 -21.45
N ILE A 66 -0.64 5.41 -21.26
CA ILE A 66 0.50 5.45 -22.19
C ILE A 66 1.50 4.36 -21.78
N GLU A 67 1.56 3.31 -22.58
CA GLU A 67 2.54 2.23 -22.45
C GLU A 67 3.81 2.60 -23.22
N SER A 68 4.96 2.68 -22.54
CA SER A 68 6.27 2.85 -23.15
C SER A 68 7.03 1.53 -23.06
N THR A 69 7.35 0.94 -24.21
CA THR A 69 8.13 -0.29 -24.29
C THR A 69 9.33 -0.09 -25.19
N GLU A 70 10.48 -0.58 -24.74
CA GLU A 70 11.70 -0.65 -25.54
C GLU A 70 11.66 -1.84 -26.53
N ASN A 71 10.65 -2.70 -26.43
CA ASN A 71 10.50 -3.90 -27.24
C ASN A 71 9.36 -3.76 -28.24
N ALA A 72 9.61 -3.00 -29.31
CA ALA A 72 8.68 -2.79 -30.41
C ALA A 72 9.24 -3.36 -31.72
N GLN A 73 9.32 -4.69 -31.83
CA GLN A 73 9.76 -5.33 -33.07
C GLN A 73 8.66 -5.30 -34.15
N VAL A 74 8.95 -4.67 -35.29
CA VAL A 74 8.06 -4.66 -36.46
C VAL A 74 8.38 -5.87 -37.35
N LYS A 75 7.35 -6.65 -37.71
CA LYS A 75 7.47 -7.76 -38.68
C LYS A 75 7.00 -7.29 -40.05
N GLY A 76 7.88 -7.35 -41.05
CA GLY A 76 7.55 -7.11 -42.46
C GLY A 76 7.16 -8.41 -43.18
N GLN A 77 6.31 -8.32 -44.20
CA GLN A 77 6.09 -9.41 -45.15
C GLN A 77 7.15 -9.34 -46.25
N THR A 78 8.17 -10.20 -46.19
CA THR A 78 9.25 -10.26 -47.18
C THR A 78 9.08 -11.47 -48.10
N THR A 79 9.13 -11.22 -49.41
CA THR A 79 9.18 -12.26 -50.44
C THR A 79 10.62 -12.46 -50.88
N LEU A 80 11.13 -13.68 -50.77
CA LEU A 80 12.45 -14.01 -51.31
C LEU A 80 12.33 -14.18 -52.83
N ILE A 81 13.18 -13.45 -53.56
CA ILE A 81 13.34 -13.58 -55.00
C ILE A 81 14.75 -14.06 -55.31
N GLY A 82 14.90 -14.83 -56.38
CA GLY A 82 16.19 -15.35 -56.81
C GLY A 82 16.21 -15.65 -58.30
N PRO A 83 17.41 -15.82 -58.88
CA PRO A 83 17.54 -16.17 -60.29
C PRO A 83 17.00 -17.59 -60.54
N GLN A 84 16.34 -17.77 -61.68
CA GLN A 84 15.85 -19.10 -62.10
C GLN A 84 16.91 -19.94 -62.81
N LEU A 85 18.07 -19.34 -63.11
CA LEU A 85 19.15 -19.90 -63.93
C LEU A 85 20.50 -19.69 -63.23
N SER A 86 21.50 -20.49 -63.61
CA SER A 86 22.87 -20.34 -63.11
C SER A 86 23.65 -19.32 -63.94
N GLY A 87 24.46 -18.48 -63.29
CA GLY A 87 25.30 -17.47 -63.93
C GLY A 87 26.06 -16.61 -62.92
N TYR A 88 26.93 -15.73 -63.40
CA TYR A 88 27.65 -14.76 -62.57
C TYR A 88 26.85 -13.46 -62.41
N VAL A 89 26.79 -12.92 -61.20
CA VAL A 89 26.19 -11.60 -60.93
C VAL A 89 27.20 -10.53 -61.33
N TYR A 90 26.84 -9.69 -62.31
CA TYR A 90 27.67 -8.58 -62.78
C TYR A 90 27.33 -7.26 -62.05
N GLU A 91 26.05 -7.01 -61.79
CA GLU A 91 25.57 -5.78 -61.14
C GLU A 91 24.31 -6.03 -60.29
N VAL A 92 24.08 -5.15 -59.32
CA VAL A 92 22.87 -5.11 -58.47
C VAL A 92 22.36 -3.67 -58.45
N PRO A 93 21.28 -3.34 -59.19
CA PRO A 93 20.84 -1.94 -59.38
C PRO A 93 20.00 -1.39 -58.22
N VAL A 94 20.00 -2.06 -57.06
CA VAL A 94 19.24 -1.66 -55.88
C VAL A 94 20.13 -1.61 -54.65
N GLN A 95 19.80 -0.71 -53.73
CA GLN A 95 20.44 -0.60 -52.43
C GLN A 95 19.48 -1.01 -51.31
N ASP A 96 20.03 -1.33 -50.15
CA ASP A 96 19.24 -1.65 -48.97
C ASP A 96 18.25 -0.51 -48.67
N PHE A 97 17.01 -0.89 -48.37
CA PHE A 97 15.88 0.03 -48.10
C PHE A 97 15.44 0.92 -49.26
N GLN A 98 15.91 0.68 -50.49
CA GLN A 98 15.41 1.40 -51.65
C GLN A 98 13.94 1.04 -51.94
N PHE A 99 13.11 2.05 -52.13
CA PHE A 99 11.72 1.86 -52.56
C PHE A 99 11.67 1.48 -54.04
N VAL A 100 11.12 0.30 -54.34
CA VAL A 100 10.95 -0.23 -55.69
C VAL A 100 9.47 -0.46 -55.99
N LYS A 101 9.07 -0.27 -57.25
CA LYS A 101 7.71 -0.56 -57.70
C LYS A 101 7.61 -2.03 -58.14
N ALA A 102 6.43 -2.61 -57.98
CA ALA A 102 6.10 -3.95 -58.48
C ALA A 102 5.82 -3.93 -59.98
#